data_AF-A0A6A7K3X9-F1
#
_entry.id   AF-A0A6A7K3X9-F1
#
_cell.length_a   1.000
_cell.length_b   1.000
_cell.length_c   1.000
_cell.angle_alpha   90.00
_cell.angle_beta   90.00
_cell.angle_gamma   90.00
#
_symmetry.space_group_name_H-M   'P 1'
#
loop_
_entity.id
_entity.type
_entity.pdbx_description
1 polymer ?
#
loop_
_entity_poly.entity_id
_entity_poly.type
_entity_poly.pdbx_seq_one_letter_code
_entity_poly.pdbx_strand_id
1 'polypeptide(L)'
;MDNKDIELIQQMENKYDTLMPVLTNLIDSVEKFNSIYNNYIELKNFYGSEKWFEYREIEKIPVKCGVLTEDQLFDMIGDHNELLGVLLDLTSKMYKNF
;
A
#
# COMPACT_ATOMS: atom_id res chain seq x y z
N MET A 1 -30.71 15.20 -30.23
CA MET A 1 -30.15 15.05 -28.89
C MET A 1 -30.90 16.02 -28.01
N ASP A 2 -31.66 15.51 -27.06
CA ASP A 2 -32.45 16.35 -26.17
C ASP A 2 -31.61 16.82 -24.96
N ASN A 3 -32.17 17.67 -24.11
CA ASN A 3 -31.45 18.17 -22.94
C ASN A 3 -31.09 17.05 -21.95
N LYS A 4 -31.87 15.97 -21.89
CA LYS A 4 -31.58 14.85 -20.97
C LYS A 4 -30.37 14.06 -21.45
N ASP A 5 -30.23 13.87 -22.75
CA ASP A 5 -29.05 13.25 -23.36
C ASP A 5 -27.78 14.05 -23.00
N ILE A 6 -27.83 15.38 -23.11
CA ILE A 6 -26.71 16.28 -22.77
C ILE A 6 -26.37 16.20 -21.28
N GLU A 7 -27.37 16.23 -20.40
CA GLU A 7 -27.16 16.10 -18.95
C GLU A 7 -26.53 14.76 -18.59
N LEU A 8 -26.96 13.66 -19.20
CA LEU A 8 -26.39 12.34 -18.97
C LEU A 8 -24.91 12.28 -19.40
N ILE A 9 -24.58 12.81 -20.58
CA ILE A 9 -23.19 12.85 -21.07
C ILE A 9 -22.31 13.63 -20.10
N GLN A 10 -22.75 14.81 -19.65
CA GLN A 10 -21.97 15.62 -18.69
C GLN A 10 -21.77 14.88 -17.36
N GLN A 11 -22.78 14.15 -16.89
CA GLN A 11 -22.65 13.33 -15.67
C GLN A 11 -21.64 12.19 -15.84
N MET A 12 -21.59 11.56 -17.01
CA MET A 12 -20.62 10.49 -17.27
C MET A 12 -19.21 11.03 -17.40
N GLU A 13 -19.02 12.16 -18.09
CA GLU A 13 -17.73 12.84 -18.20
C GLU A 13 -17.20 13.21 -16.82
N ASN A 14 -18.02 13.83 -15.98
CA ASN A 14 -17.62 14.19 -14.61
C ASN A 14 -17.21 12.95 -13.80
N LYS A 15 -17.90 11.82 -13.95
CA LYS A 15 -17.52 10.57 -13.28
C LYS A 15 -16.17 10.07 -13.79
N TYR A 16 -15.96 10.07 -15.11
CA TYR A 16 -14.70 9.67 -15.72
C TYR A 16 -13.53 10.54 -15.23
N ASP A 17 -13.70 11.86 -15.27
CA ASP A 17 -12.68 12.82 -14.84
C ASP A 17 -12.31 12.67 -13.36
N THR A 18 -13.25 12.25 -12.51
CA THR A 18 -12.97 11.95 -11.10
C THR A 18 -12.31 10.59 -10.89
N LEU A 19 -12.67 9.58 -11.68
CA LEU A 19 -12.19 8.21 -11.51
C LEU A 19 -10.80 8.00 -12.10
N MET A 20 -10.58 8.48 -13.33
CA MET A 20 -9.42 8.10 -14.13
C MET A 20 -8.08 8.46 -13.45
N PRO A 21 -7.88 9.66 -12.88
CA PRO A 21 -6.63 9.99 -12.19
C PRO A 21 -6.36 9.10 -10.97
N VAL A 22 -7.40 8.75 -10.22
CA VAL A 22 -7.28 7.87 -9.04
C VAL A 22 -6.92 6.45 -9.47
N LEU A 23 -7.55 5.95 -10.53
CA LEU A 23 -7.25 4.62 -11.08
C LEU A 23 -5.81 4.55 -11.58
N THR A 24 -5.33 5.53 -12.34
CA THR A 24 -3.94 5.59 -12.80
C THR A 24 -2.97 5.61 -11.64
N ASN A 25 -3.21 6.46 -10.63
CA ASN A 25 -2.34 6.52 -9.45
C ASN A 25 -2.30 5.21 -8.67
N LEU A 26 -3.44 4.50 -8.57
CA LEU A 26 -3.51 3.20 -7.91
C LEU A 26 -2.70 2.15 -8.67
N ILE A 27 -2.83 2.10 -10.01
CA ILE A 27 -2.05 1.19 -10.87
C ILE A 27 -0.55 1.43 -10.66
N ASP A 28 -0.10 2.68 -10.81
CA ASP A 28 1.30 3.05 -10.63
C ASP A 28 1.83 2.69 -9.22
N SER A 29 1.01 2.90 -8.20
CA SER A 29 1.39 2.62 -6.81
C SER A 29 1.51 1.12 -6.55
N VAL A 30 0.59 0.32 -7.08
CA VAL A 30 0.63 -1.15 -6.98
C VAL A 30 1.85 -1.70 -7.71
N GLU A 31 2.16 -1.20 -8.91
CA GLU A 31 3.36 -1.62 -9.66
C GLU A 31 4.65 -1.30 -8.91
N LYS A 32 4.77 -0.06 -8.38
CA LYS A 32 5.92 0.35 -7.57
C LYS A 32 6.06 -0.51 -6.33
N PHE A 33 4.97 -0.73 -5.59
CA PHE A 33 4.98 -1.54 -4.38
C PHE A 33 5.39 -2.98 -4.68
N ASN A 34 4.84 -3.58 -5.74
CA ASN A 34 5.20 -4.92 -6.19
C ASN A 34 6.69 -5.04 -6.56
N SER A 35 7.26 -4.02 -7.22
CA SER A 35 8.66 -4.02 -7.64
C SER A 35 9.67 -4.08 -6.49
N ILE A 36 9.28 -3.61 -5.29
CA ILE A 36 10.13 -3.59 -4.09
C ILE A 36 9.64 -4.51 -2.98
N TYR A 37 8.62 -5.35 -3.24
CA TYR A 37 7.94 -6.12 -2.19
C TYR A 37 8.86 -7.10 -1.46
N ASN A 38 9.93 -7.56 -2.12
CA ASN A 38 10.97 -8.37 -1.48
C ASN A 38 11.64 -7.64 -0.29
N ASN A 39 11.78 -6.31 -0.34
CA ASN A 39 12.33 -5.54 0.78
C ASN A 39 11.43 -5.65 2.02
N TYR A 40 10.10 -5.64 1.84
CA TYR A 40 9.17 -5.85 2.95
C TYR A 40 9.36 -7.26 3.54
N ILE A 41 9.50 -8.29 2.72
CA ILE A 41 9.74 -9.67 3.17
C ILE A 41 11.02 -9.75 4.01
N GLU A 42 12.11 -9.15 3.54
CA GLU A 42 13.38 -9.11 4.26
C GLU A 42 13.28 -8.36 5.60
N LEU A 43 12.62 -7.19 5.62
CA LEU A 43 12.41 -6.41 6.84
C LEU A 43 11.53 -7.14 7.85
N LYS A 44 10.45 -7.78 7.39
CA LYS A 44 9.56 -8.60 8.22
C LYS A 44 10.32 -9.78 8.83
N ASN A 45 11.16 -10.46 8.05
CA ASN A 45 11.96 -11.59 8.53
C ASN A 45 13.09 -11.15 9.46
N PHE A 46 13.61 -9.94 9.28
CA PHE A 46 14.59 -9.36 10.17
C PHE A 46 14.00 -9.05 11.54
N TYR A 47 12.80 -8.46 11.61
CA TYR A 47 12.13 -8.15 12.87
C TYR A 47 11.92 -9.40 13.73
N GLY A 48 12.40 -9.38 14.97
CA GLY A 48 12.32 -10.53 15.89
C GLY A 48 13.27 -11.69 15.57
N SER A 49 14.17 -11.55 14.59
CA SER A 49 15.27 -12.51 14.38
C SER A 49 16.32 -12.43 15.48
N GLU A 50 17.12 -13.48 15.64
CA GLU A 50 18.27 -13.51 16.57
C GLU A 50 19.20 -12.29 16.36
N LYS A 51 19.55 -12.00 15.09
CA LYS A 51 20.37 -10.83 14.75
C LYS A 51 19.72 -9.50 15.15
N TRP A 52 18.40 -9.38 15.01
CA TRP A 52 17.70 -8.18 15.43
C TRP A 52 17.78 -8.01 16.95
N PHE A 53 17.60 -9.10 17.71
CA PHE A 53 17.78 -9.12 19.15
C PHE A 53 19.22 -8.85 19.59
N GLU A 54 20.22 -9.34 18.86
CA GLU A 54 21.63 -9.04 19.16
C GLU A 54 21.95 -7.56 18.91
N TYR A 55 21.51 -7.02 17.77
CA TYR A 55 21.89 -5.67 17.35
C TYR A 55 21.18 -4.59 18.16
N ARG A 56 19.94 -4.81 18.59
CA ARG A 56 19.21 -3.82 19.41
C ARG A 56 19.81 -3.60 20.79
N GLU A 57 20.59 -4.55 21.32
CA GLU A 57 21.29 -4.42 22.61
C GLU A 57 22.62 -3.64 22.50
N ILE A 58 23.06 -3.29 21.28
CA ILE A 58 24.29 -2.51 21.08
C ILE A 58 24.04 -1.04 21.43
N GLU A 59 24.67 -0.56 22.51
CA GLU A 59 24.47 0.80 23.03
C GLU A 59 24.78 1.93 22.03
N LYS A 60 25.75 1.73 21.12
CA LYS A 60 26.19 2.76 20.17
C LYS A 60 26.43 2.18 18.79
N ILE A 61 25.46 2.37 17.91
CA ILE A 61 25.58 2.08 16.49
C ILE A 61 25.80 3.40 15.75
N PRO A 62 26.89 3.56 14.97
CA PRO A 62 27.21 4.82 14.29
C PRO A 62 26.38 5.04 12.99
N VAL A 63 25.13 4.58 12.97
CA VAL A 63 24.18 4.77 11.86
C VAL A 63 22.75 4.91 12.39
N LYS A 64 21.83 5.43 11.57
CA LYS A 64 20.40 5.41 11.88
C LYS A 64 19.94 3.95 12.01
N CYS A 65 19.52 3.55 13.20
CA CYS A 65 19.13 2.17 13.51
C CYS A 65 17.65 2.05 13.93
N GLY A 66 16.76 2.87 13.36
CA GLY A 66 15.33 2.83 13.69
C GLY A 66 14.67 1.46 13.49
N VAL A 67 15.19 0.65 12.56
CA VAL A 67 14.79 -0.76 12.36
C VAL A 67 15.05 -1.68 13.56
N LEU A 68 15.84 -1.25 14.54
CA LEU A 68 16.11 -1.97 15.79
C LEU A 68 15.18 -1.54 16.94
N THR A 69 14.36 -0.51 16.73
CA THR A 69 13.30 -0.14 17.69
C THR A 69 12.17 -1.18 17.64
N GLU A 70 11.44 -1.33 18.74
CA GLU A 70 10.27 -2.23 18.80
C GLU A 70 9.17 -1.73 17.86
N ASP A 71 8.89 -0.43 17.85
CA ASP A 71 7.73 0.13 17.17
C ASP A 71 7.88 0.17 15.64
N GLN A 72 9.04 0.56 15.10
CA GLN A 72 9.12 0.93 13.68
C GLN A 72 8.77 -0.22 12.72
N LEU A 73 9.30 -1.42 12.96
CA LEU A 73 9.00 -2.58 12.11
C LEU A 73 7.67 -3.22 12.49
N PHE A 74 7.24 -3.11 13.75
CA PHE A 74 5.92 -3.56 14.19
C PHE A 74 4.81 -2.77 13.48
N ASP A 75 4.89 -1.44 13.49
CA ASP A 75 3.93 -0.54 12.84
C ASP A 75 3.89 -0.79 11.33
N MET A 76 5.07 -0.93 10.69
CA MET A 76 5.16 -1.27 9.27
C MET A 76 4.45 -2.60 8.92
N ILE A 77 4.59 -3.63 9.76
CA ILE A 77 3.89 -4.91 9.59
C ILE A 77 2.37 -4.73 9.80
N GLY A 78 1.99 -3.89 10.75
CA GLY A 78 0.59 -3.50 11.00
C GLY A 78 -0.05 -2.85 9.77
N ASP A 79 0.54 -1.78 9.27
CA ASP A 79 0.09 -1.04 8.09
C ASP A 79 -0.02 -1.96 6.87
N HIS A 80 0.97 -2.84 6.68
CA HIS A 80 0.93 -3.85 5.63
C HIS A 80 -0.30 -4.77 5.74
N ASN A 81 -0.60 -5.26 6.95
CA ASN A 81 -1.73 -6.18 7.16
C ASN A 81 -3.09 -5.48 6.99
N GLU A 82 -3.19 -4.22 7.40
CA GLU A 82 -4.38 -3.39 7.13
C GLU A 82 -4.57 -3.22 5.61
N LEU A 83 -3.51 -2.87 4.88
CA LEU A 83 -3.54 -2.73 3.43
C LEU A 83 -3.98 -4.04 2.74
N LEU A 84 -3.48 -5.20 3.20
CA LEU A 84 -3.92 -6.50 2.68
C LEU A 84 -5.44 -6.67 2.82
N GLY A 85 -6.02 -6.31 3.97
CA GLY A 85 -7.47 -6.37 4.19
C GLY A 85 -8.24 -5.49 3.20
N VAL A 86 -7.79 -4.24 3.01
CA VAL A 86 -8.40 -3.30 2.05
C VAL A 86 -8.32 -3.83 0.62
N LEU A 87 -7.18 -4.37 0.21
CA LEU A 87 -6.98 -4.90 -1.15
C LEU A 87 -7.83 -6.16 -1.40
N LEU A 88 -8.02 -7.03 -0.41
CA LEU A 88 -8.89 -8.19 -0.54
C LEU A 88 -10.36 -7.80 -0.74
N ASP A 89 -10.86 -6.82 0.01
CA ASP A 89 -12.22 -6.28 -0.17
C ASP A 89 -12.37 -5.61 -1.55
N LEU A 90 -11.40 -4.78 -1.94
CA LEU A 90 -11.40 -4.12 -3.26
C LEU A 90 -11.37 -5.14 -4.39
N THR A 91 -10.51 -6.17 -4.31
CA THR A 91 -10.41 -7.25 -5.29
C THR A 91 -11.74 -8.00 -5.41
N SER A 92 -12.42 -8.28 -4.29
CA SER A 92 -13.74 -8.90 -4.31
C SER A 92 -14.78 -8.03 -5.04
N LYS A 93 -14.79 -6.72 -4.78
CA LYS A 93 -15.66 -5.75 -5.48
C LYS A 93 -15.36 -5.70 -6.97
N MET A 94 -14.09 -5.65 -7.36
CA MET A 94 -13.68 -5.65 -8.77
C MET A 94 -14.10 -6.95 -9.47
N TYR A 95 -13.84 -8.11 -8.86
CA TYR A 95 -14.19 -9.41 -9.43
C TYR A 95 -15.69 -9.59 -9.66
N LYS A 96 -16.55 -9.06 -8.79
CA LYS A 96 -18.01 -9.08 -8.99
C LYS A 96 -18.49 -8.25 -10.19
N ASN A 97 -17.65 -7.34 -10.69
CA ASN A 97 -17.95 -6.43 -11.80
C ASN A 97 -16.99 -6.64 -13.00
N PHE A 98 -16.20 -7.72 -12.98
CA PHE A 98 -15.36 -8.17 -14.10
C PHE A 98 -16.17 -9.08 -15.03
#